data_AF-A0A1F9RAV3-F1
#
_entry.id   AF-A0A1F9RAV3-F1
#
_cell.length_a   1.000
_cell.length_b   1.000
_cell.length_c   1.000
_cell.angle_alpha   90.00
_cell.angle_beta   90.00
_cell.angle_gamma   90.00
#
_symmetry.space_group_name_H-M   'P 1'
#
loop_
_entity.id
_entity.type
_entity.pdbx_description
1 polymer ?
#
loop_
_entity_poly.entity_id
_entity_poly.type
_entity_poly.pdbx_seq_one_letter_code
_entity_poly.pdbx_strand_id
1 'polypeptide(L)'
;MSNIGKDTQKLDVRRGGERMLQVRRIGAGFIAAEYLDCGNYVRAGEYYYRDWQDFKERREKWELEAAGDEYPLANYISVLEQMNRYSDAIKYYPEYLNEIRNRAELPKGVGAKEFREKSPVLADWYAEVDSAYRKAIMLSKTATPRPPDPAVQHHEWFYSGKPEEVLKSLDYYSQNKVQFMLEKALNHKNMAIAAKANEYLDNLTDSTDRGR
;
A
#
# COMPACT_ATOMS: atom_id res chain seq x y z
N MET A 1 16.96 -3.07 2.88
CA MET A 1 16.42 -1.80 2.36
C MET A 1 17.21 -1.20 1.18
N SER A 2 17.67 -1.97 0.17
CA SER A 2 18.52 -1.41 -0.91
C SER A 2 17.77 -1.04 -2.21
N ASN A 3 16.46 -1.28 -2.27
CA ASN A 3 15.66 -1.19 -3.50
C ASN A 3 14.50 -0.18 -3.42
N ILE A 4 14.23 0.40 -2.25
CA ILE A 4 13.18 1.44 -2.10
C ILE A 4 13.61 2.69 -2.88
N GLY A 5 12.72 3.20 -3.74
CA GLY A 5 12.90 4.45 -4.49
C GLY A 5 13.74 4.37 -5.77
N LYS A 6 14.15 3.17 -6.22
CA LYS A 6 14.90 3.00 -7.48
C LYS A 6 13.96 2.73 -8.66
N ASP A 7 14.34 3.23 -9.84
CA ASP A 7 13.72 2.80 -11.10
C ASP A 7 13.83 1.28 -11.26
N THR A 8 12.85 0.68 -11.92
CA THR A 8 12.79 -0.77 -12.16
C THR A 8 14.04 -1.31 -12.86
N GLN A 9 14.69 -0.51 -13.70
CA GLN A 9 15.96 -0.87 -14.36
C GLN A 9 17.18 -0.89 -13.43
N LYS A 10 17.07 -0.35 -12.22
CA LYS A 10 18.17 -0.14 -11.26
C LYS A 10 18.05 -1.03 -10.01
N LEU A 11 17.09 -1.96 -9.99
CA LEU A 11 16.85 -2.83 -8.85
C LEU A 11 17.95 -3.89 -8.72
N ASP A 12 18.45 -4.08 -7.51
CA ASP A 12 19.40 -5.15 -7.22
C ASP A 12 18.63 -6.47 -7.06
N VAL A 13 18.60 -7.23 -8.16
CA VAL A 13 17.87 -8.50 -8.30
C VAL A 13 18.43 -9.62 -7.44
N ARG A 14 19.69 -9.51 -6.98
CA ARG A 14 20.35 -10.55 -6.17
C ARG A 14 19.86 -10.58 -4.72
N ARG A 15 19.24 -9.49 -4.24
CA ARG A 15 18.75 -9.36 -2.86
C ARG A 15 17.27 -9.68 -2.65
N GLY A 16 16.47 -9.79 -3.73
CA GLY A 16 15.03 -10.14 -3.62
C GLY A 16 14.72 -11.64 -3.58
N GLY A 17 15.75 -12.48 -3.45
CA GLY A 17 15.61 -13.93 -3.45
C GLY A 17 15.10 -14.50 -4.78
N GLU A 18 15.09 -15.82 -4.88
CA GLU A 18 14.59 -16.58 -6.04
C GLU A 18 13.15 -16.21 -6.45
N ARG A 19 12.37 -15.56 -5.57
CA ARG A 19 11.04 -15.00 -5.89
C ARG A 19 11.07 -13.95 -7.01
N MET A 20 12.12 -13.14 -7.12
CA MET A 20 12.25 -12.18 -8.22
C MET A 20 12.60 -12.83 -9.56
N LEU A 21 13.14 -14.07 -9.55
CA LEU A 21 13.53 -14.79 -10.77
C LEU A 21 12.37 -15.56 -11.41
N GLN A 22 11.30 -15.86 -10.66
CA GLN A 22 10.11 -16.54 -11.20
C GLN A 22 9.10 -15.57 -11.85
N VAL A 23 9.23 -14.26 -11.65
CA VAL A 23 8.32 -13.25 -12.23
C VAL A 23 9.10 -12.34 -13.17
N ARG A 24 9.01 -12.59 -14.47
CA ARG A 24 9.70 -11.82 -15.53
C ARG A 24 9.31 -10.32 -15.65
N ARG A 25 8.56 -9.75 -14.70
CA ARG A 25 8.35 -8.30 -14.59
C ARG A 25 8.15 -7.96 -13.12
N ILE A 26 9.01 -7.10 -12.56
CA ILE A 26 8.70 -6.39 -11.31
C ILE A 26 7.55 -5.44 -11.64
N GLY A 27 6.32 -5.94 -11.55
CA GLY A 27 5.09 -5.20 -11.82
C GLY A 27 4.73 -4.26 -10.68
N ALA A 28 3.79 -3.35 -10.92
CA ALA A 28 3.34 -2.42 -9.89
C ALA A 28 2.75 -3.18 -8.68
N GLY A 29 2.09 -4.33 -8.88
CA GLY A 29 1.58 -5.17 -7.79
C GLY A 29 2.65 -5.70 -6.83
N PHE A 30 3.85 -6.03 -7.32
CA PHE A 30 4.97 -6.44 -6.46
C PHE A 30 5.47 -5.27 -5.61
N ILE A 31 5.63 -4.09 -6.21
CA ILE A 31 6.04 -2.89 -5.49
C ILE A 31 5.01 -2.50 -4.43
N ALA A 32 3.71 -2.67 -4.74
CA ALA A 32 2.64 -2.44 -3.80
C ALA A 32 2.74 -3.36 -2.57
N ALA A 33 3.03 -4.65 -2.77
CA ALA A 33 3.20 -5.62 -1.68
C ALA A 33 4.36 -5.23 -0.75
N GLU A 34 5.50 -4.79 -1.30
CA GLU A 34 6.63 -4.32 -0.49
C GLU A 34 6.27 -3.09 0.38
N TYR A 35 5.47 -2.16 -0.15
CA TYR A 35 4.96 -1.04 0.65
C TYR A 35 3.93 -1.49 1.70
N LEU A 36 3.11 -2.49 1.38
CA LEU A 36 2.14 -3.07 2.31
C LEU A 36 2.84 -3.72 3.51
N ASP A 37 3.90 -4.49 3.27
CA ASP A 37 4.73 -5.12 4.32
C ASP A 37 5.38 -4.08 5.24
N CYS A 38 5.65 -2.87 4.72
CA CYS A 38 6.17 -1.75 5.50
C CYS A 38 5.07 -0.90 6.17
N GLY A 39 3.80 -1.28 6.06
CA GLY A 39 2.67 -0.51 6.60
C GLY A 39 2.35 0.79 5.85
N ASN A 40 2.97 1.02 4.67
CA ASN A 40 2.70 2.19 3.84
C ASN A 40 1.53 1.94 2.89
N TYR A 41 0.32 1.93 3.46
CA TYR A 41 -0.92 1.66 2.72
C TYR A 41 -1.22 2.69 1.63
N VAL A 42 -0.77 3.94 1.79
CA VAL A 42 -0.96 5.00 0.77
C VAL A 42 -0.18 4.64 -0.49
N ARG A 43 1.13 4.37 -0.35
CA ARG A 43 1.97 3.96 -1.48
C ARG A 43 1.57 2.61 -2.04
N ALA A 44 1.23 1.64 -1.19
CA ALA A 44 0.68 0.37 -1.65
C ALA A 44 -0.58 0.57 -2.52
N GLY A 45 -1.49 1.47 -2.11
CA GLY A 45 -2.67 1.84 -2.89
C GLY A 45 -2.36 2.47 -4.24
N GLU A 46 -1.40 3.40 -4.33
CA GLU A 46 -0.98 4.00 -5.59
C GLU A 46 -0.47 2.94 -6.58
N TYR A 47 0.36 2.01 -6.11
CA TYR A 47 0.93 0.97 -6.94
C TYR A 47 -0.09 -0.13 -7.29
N TYR A 48 -0.97 -0.54 -6.38
CA TYR A 48 -2.06 -1.47 -6.72
C TYR A 48 -3.06 -0.86 -7.72
N TYR A 49 -3.35 0.44 -7.61
CA TYR A 49 -4.18 1.13 -8.60
C TYR A 49 -3.52 1.11 -9.99
N ARG A 50 -2.22 1.43 -10.06
CA ARG A 50 -1.45 1.36 -11.30
C ARG A 50 -1.43 -0.05 -11.88
N ASP A 51 -1.23 -1.06 -11.04
CA ASP A 51 -1.23 -2.47 -11.46
C ASP A 51 -2.56 -2.88 -12.09
N TRP A 52 -3.68 -2.42 -11.51
CA TRP A 52 -5.01 -2.62 -12.07
C TRP A 52 -5.23 -1.86 -13.39
N GLN A 53 -4.75 -0.62 -13.53
CA GLN A 53 -4.83 0.10 -14.82
C GLN A 53 -4.01 -0.63 -15.90
N ASP A 54 -2.75 -1.00 -15.59
CA ASP A 54 -1.88 -1.74 -16.49
C ASP A 54 -2.50 -3.10 -16.87
N PHE A 55 -3.19 -3.77 -15.94
CA PHE A 55 -3.94 -4.99 -16.21
C PHE A 55 -5.06 -4.78 -17.22
N LYS A 56 -5.88 -3.74 -17.05
CA LYS A 56 -6.98 -3.43 -17.99
C LYS A 56 -6.46 -3.14 -19.39
N GLU A 57 -5.42 -2.32 -19.52
CA GLU A 57 -4.82 -1.99 -20.81
C GLU A 57 -4.25 -3.21 -21.53
N ARG A 58 -3.61 -4.14 -20.81
CA ARG A 58 -3.08 -5.39 -21.38
C ARG A 58 -4.19 -6.35 -21.79
N ARG A 59 -5.28 -6.42 -21.02
CA ARG A 59 -6.45 -7.25 -21.34
C ARG A 59 -7.12 -6.78 -22.64
N GLU A 60 -7.26 -5.47 -22.83
CA GLU A 60 -7.79 -4.89 -24.08
C GLU A 60 -6.88 -5.15 -25.29
N LYS A 61 -5.57 -5.29 -25.06
CA LYS A 61 -4.56 -5.56 -26.11
C LYS A 61 -4.32 -7.05 -26.40
N TRP A 62 -5.18 -7.95 -25.90
CA TRP A 62 -5.15 -9.39 -26.18
C TRP A 62 -3.88 -10.13 -25.69
N GLU A 63 -3.10 -9.54 -24.78
CA GLU A 63 -1.84 -10.15 -24.29
C GLU A 63 -2.02 -11.15 -23.13
N LEU A 64 -3.24 -11.38 -22.64
CA LEU A 64 -3.50 -12.18 -21.45
C LEU A 64 -4.60 -13.21 -21.71
N GLU A 65 -4.25 -14.30 -22.41
CA GLU A 65 -5.07 -15.51 -22.49
C GLU A 65 -5.05 -16.34 -21.19
N ALA A 66 -4.18 -16.04 -20.21
CA ALA A 66 -4.02 -16.89 -19.03
C ALA A 66 -3.46 -16.22 -17.77
N ALA A 67 -3.80 -14.94 -17.48
CA ALA A 67 -3.53 -14.45 -16.13
C ALA A 67 -4.53 -15.11 -15.18
N GLY A 68 -4.02 -16.00 -14.33
CA GLY A 68 -4.77 -16.78 -13.35
C GLY A 68 -5.59 -15.96 -12.35
N ASP A 69 -6.00 -16.63 -11.28
CA ASP A 69 -7.13 -16.23 -10.44
C ASP A 69 -7.07 -14.83 -9.79
N GLU A 70 -5.92 -14.16 -9.77
CA GLU A 70 -5.78 -12.83 -9.16
C GLU A 70 -6.18 -11.69 -10.11
N TYR A 71 -7.35 -11.10 -9.83
CA TYR A 71 -7.77 -9.83 -10.42
C TYR A 71 -7.23 -8.66 -9.57
N PRO A 72 -6.27 -7.85 -10.06
CA PRO A 72 -5.54 -6.87 -9.22
C PRO A 72 -6.42 -5.82 -8.54
N LEU A 73 -7.64 -5.59 -9.05
CA LEU A 73 -8.60 -4.68 -8.41
C LEU A 73 -8.94 -5.10 -6.97
N ALA A 74 -8.93 -6.41 -6.67
CA ALA A 74 -9.19 -6.93 -5.33
C ALA A 74 -8.17 -6.39 -4.31
N ASN A 75 -6.89 -6.36 -4.69
CA ASN A 75 -5.81 -5.84 -3.83
C ASN A 75 -5.96 -4.33 -3.59
N TYR A 76 -6.35 -3.59 -4.63
CA TYR A 76 -6.62 -2.16 -4.50
C TYR A 76 -7.84 -1.87 -3.62
N ILE A 77 -8.93 -2.64 -3.74
CA ILE A 77 -10.08 -2.52 -2.83
C ILE A 77 -9.64 -2.80 -1.39
N SER A 78 -8.91 -3.90 -1.17
CA SER A 78 -8.43 -4.29 0.16
C SER A 78 -7.61 -3.20 0.83
N VAL A 79 -6.68 -2.56 0.11
CA VAL A 79 -5.84 -1.51 0.69
C VAL A 79 -6.63 -0.25 1.03
N LEU A 80 -7.67 0.09 0.25
CA LEU A 80 -8.60 1.18 0.59
C LEU A 80 -9.35 0.88 1.88
N GLU A 81 -9.82 -0.35 2.06
CA GLU A 81 -10.49 -0.77 3.30
C GLU A 81 -9.55 -0.76 4.50
N GLN A 82 -8.30 -1.19 4.35
CA GLN A 82 -7.29 -1.13 5.41
C GLN A 82 -6.96 0.31 5.84
N MET A 83 -7.12 1.27 4.92
CA MET A 83 -7.05 2.71 5.21
C MET A 83 -8.37 3.30 5.73
N ASN A 84 -9.40 2.50 6.02
CA ASN A 84 -10.76 2.94 6.33
C ASN A 84 -11.38 3.88 5.26
N ARG A 85 -10.87 3.86 4.02
CA ARG A 85 -11.36 4.67 2.89
C ARG A 85 -12.51 3.97 2.18
N TYR A 86 -13.52 3.54 2.95
CA TYR A 86 -14.65 2.77 2.41
C TYR A 86 -15.44 3.54 1.35
N SER A 87 -15.58 4.86 1.47
CA SER A 87 -16.21 5.71 0.43
C SER A 87 -15.52 5.64 -0.92
N ASP A 88 -14.21 5.38 -0.92
CA ASP A 88 -13.45 5.17 -2.15
C ASP A 88 -13.55 3.71 -2.61
N ALA A 89 -13.47 2.75 -1.70
CA ALA A 89 -13.57 1.31 -2.01
C ALA A 89 -14.90 0.95 -2.71
N ILE A 90 -16.03 1.49 -2.24
CA ILE A 90 -17.38 1.23 -2.78
C ILE A 90 -17.47 1.49 -4.29
N LYS A 91 -16.70 2.44 -4.81
CA LYS A 91 -16.71 2.81 -6.24
C LYS A 91 -16.25 1.67 -7.16
N TYR A 92 -15.46 0.74 -6.64
CA TYR A 92 -14.80 -0.32 -7.42
C TYR A 92 -15.46 -1.70 -7.28
N TYR A 93 -16.24 -1.92 -6.23
CA TYR A 93 -16.97 -3.16 -6.03
C TYR A 93 -17.93 -3.54 -7.17
N PRO A 94 -18.70 -2.62 -7.79
CA PRO A 94 -19.54 -2.95 -8.94
C PRO A 94 -18.75 -3.53 -10.11
N GLU A 95 -17.54 -3.02 -10.37
CA GLU A 95 -16.64 -3.55 -11.39
C GLU A 95 -16.12 -4.93 -11.00
N TYR A 96 -15.71 -5.11 -9.74
CA TYR A 96 -15.21 -6.40 -9.27
C TYR A 96 -16.29 -7.49 -9.33
N LEU A 97 -17.51 -7.19 -8.87
CA LEU A 97 -18.67 -8.09 -9.00
C LEU A 97 -19.00 -8.39 -10.47
N ASN A 98 -18.81 -7.40 -11.36
CA ASN A 98 -19.01 -7.64 -12.78
C ASN A 98 -17.96 -8.56 -13.38
N GLU A 99 -16.71 -8.49 -12.92
CA GLU A 99 -15.66 -9.39 -13.37
C GLU A 99 -15.98 -10.85 -13.01
N ILE A 100 -16.48 -11.10 -11.80
CA ILE A 100 -16.91 -12.44 -11.38
C ILE A 100 -18.07 -12.94 -12.25
N ARG A 101 -19.04 -12.07 -12.59
CA ARG A 101 -20.13 -12.40 -13.52
C ARG A 101 -19.63 -12.70 -14.93
N ASN A 102 -18.68 -11.90 -15.45
CA ASN A 102 -18.07 -12.13 -16.75
C ASN A 102 -17.37 -13.49 -16.80
N ARG A 103 -16.64 -13.88 -15.75
CA ARG A 103 -16.01 -15.21 -15.62
C ARG A 103 -17.04 -16.35 -15.57
N ALA A 104 -18.21 -16.09 -15.01
CA ALA A 104 -19.33 -17.03 -15.00
C ALA A 104 -20.13 -17.02 -16.32
N GLU A 105 -19.80 -16.17 -17.29
CA GLU A 105 -20.56 -15.94 -18.53
C GLU A 105 -22.02 -15.52 -18.26
N LEU A 106 -22.26 -14.82 -17.14
CA LEU A 106 -23.59 -14.38 -16.73
C LEU A 106 -23.82 -12.89 -17.04
N PRO A 107 -25.04 -12.51 -17.45
CA PRO A 107 -25.34 -11.11 -17.73
C PRO A 107 -25.31 -10.24 -16.46
N LYS A 108 -25.15 -8.93 -16.65
CA LYS A 108 -25.32 -7.94 -15.58
C LYS A 108 -26.71 -8.04 -14.97
N GLY A 109 -26.80 -7.90 -13.65
CA GLY A 109 -28.07 -7.87 -12.93
C GLY A 109 -28.58 -9.24 -12.44
N VAL A 110 -27.89 -10.34 -12.78
CA VAL A 110 -28.16 -11.64 -12.16
C VAL A 110 -28.01 -11.54 -10.64
N GLY A 111 -29.08 -11.86 -9.92
CA GLY A 111 -29.12 -11.85 -8.46
C GLY A 111 -28.34 -13.02 -7.85
N ALA A 112 -28.01 -12.94 -6.56
CA ALA A 112 -27.18 -13.94 -5.87
C ALA A 112 -27.73 -15.37 -5.94
N LYS A 113 -29.06 -15.55 -5.88
CA LYS A 113 -29.71 -16.86 -5.97
C LYS A 113 -29.50 -17.49 -7.35
N GLU A 114 -29.84 -16.76 -8.41
CA GLU A 114 -29.66 -17.21 -9.79
C GLU A 114 -28.17 -17.41 -10.14
N PHE A 115 -27.29 -16.56 -9.61
CA PHE A 115 -25.84 -16.73 -9.74
C PHE A 115 -25.39 -18.08 -9.17
N ARG A 116 -25.80 -18.42 -7.94
CA ARG A 116 -25.44 -19.68 -7.29
C ARG A 116 -25.95 -20.91 -8.05
N GLU A 117 -27.14 -20.84 -8.63
CA GLU A 117 -27.72 -21.93 -9.43
C GLU A 117 -26.94 -22.16 -10.74
N LYS A 118 -26.51 -21.08 -11.40
CA LYS A 118 -25.85 -21.14 -12.71
C LYS A 118 -24.33 -21.30 -12.64
N SER A 119 -23.70 -20.84 -11.56
CA SER A 119 -22.24 -20.93 -11.37
C SER A 119 -21.91 -21.29 -9.91
N PRO A 120 -22.19 -22.53 -9.47
CA PRO A 120 -21.93 -22.95 -8.09
C PRO A 120 -20.45 -22.86 -7.70
N VAL A 121 -19.54 -23.03 -8.66
CA VAL A 121 -18.08 -22.94 -8.44
C VAL A 121 -17.64 -21.53 -8.05
N LEU A 122 -18.27 -20.49 -8.61
CA LEU A 122 -17.93 -19.09 -8.33
C LEU A 122 -18.88 -18.45 -7.30
N ALA A 123 -19.90 -19.20 -6.84
CA ALA A 123 -20.97 -18.67 -6.00
C ALA A 123 -20.47 -18.17 -4.65
N ASP A 124 -19.52 -18.88 -4.04
CA ASP A 124 -18.97 -18.50 -2.75
C ASP A 124 -18.10 -17.24 -2.89
N TRP A 125 -17.27 -17.15 -3.93
CA TRP A 125 -16.51 -15.94 -4.22
C TRP A 125 -17.42 -14.73 -4.48
N TYR A 126 -18.48 -14.90 -5.27
CA TYR A 126 -19.47 -13.84 -5.50
C TYR A 126 -20.13 -13.40 -4.18
N ALA A 127 -20.53 -14.34 -3.33
CA ALA A 127 -21.18 -14.05 -2.06
C ALA A 127 -20.25 -13.34 -1.07
N GLU A 128 -18.97 -13.71 -1.02
CA GLU A 128 -17.95 -13.03 -0.23
C GLU A 128 -17.77 -11.58 -0.67
N VAL A 129 -17.66 -11.33 -1.98
CA VAL A 129 -17.48 -9.98 -2.52
C VAL A 129 -18.74 -9.12 -2.36
N ASP A 130 -19.94 -9.68 -2.55
CA ASP A 130 -21.20 -8.95 -2.30
C ASP A 130 -21.37 -8.60 -0.81
N SER A 131 -20.99 -9.53 0.09
CA SER A 131 -20.99 -9.30 1.53
C SER A 131 -20.01 -8.19 1.93
N ALA A 132 -18.77 -8.24 1.43
CA ALA A 132 -17.77 -7.21 1.65
C ALA A 132 -18.22 -5.85 1.11
N TYR A 133 -18.85 -5.82 -0.07
CA TYR A 133 -19.41 -4.60 -0.65
C TYR A 133 -20.48 -3.96 0.25
N ARG A 134 -21.45 -4.76 0.74
CA ARG A 134 -22.49 -4.28 1.67
C ARG A 134 -21.89 -3.77 2.97
N LYS A 135 -20.87 -4.46 3.50
CA LYS A 135 -20.13 -4.02 4.68
C LYS A 135 -19.45 -2.68 4.43
N ALA A 136 -18.78 -2.49 3.29
CA ALA A 136 -18.16 -1.22 2.93
C ALA A 136 -19.19 -0.08 2.82
N ILE A 137 -20.38 -0.33 2.26
CA ILE A 137 -21.49 0.66 2.21
C ILE A 137 -21.94 1.10 3.62
N MET A 138 -21.99 0.17 4.58
CA MET A 138 -22.31 0.52 5.96
C MET A 138 -21.19 1.35 6.59
N LEU A 139 -19.94 0.92 6.43
CA LEU A 139 -18.77 1.54 7.05
C LEU A 139 -18.43 2.91 6.45
N SER A 140 -18.72 3.18 5.18
CA SER A 140 -18.45 4.49 4.57
C SER A 140 -19.20 5.65 5.22
N LYS A 141 -20.28 5.37 5.94
CA LYS A 141 -21.06 6.38 6.67
C LYS A 141 -20.45 6.74 8.02
N THR A 142 -19.59 5.89 8.57
CA THR A 142 -19.14 5.99 9.97
C THR A 142 -17.63 5.96 10.13
N ALA A 143 -16.90 5.35 9.19
CA ALA A 143 -15.47 5.17 9.29
C ALA A 143 -14.73 6.47 8.95
N THR A 144 -13.74 6.79 9.77
CA THR A 144 -12.79 7.86 9.48
C THR A 144 -11.54 7.25 8.83
N PRO A 145 -11.03 7.83 7.73
CA PRO A 145 -9.79 7.38 7.10
C PRO A 145 -8.67 7.25 8.14
N ARG A 146 -7.99 6.11 8.11
CA ARG A 146 -6.86 5.86 8.98
C ARG A 146 -5.68 6.70 8.48
N PRO A 147 -4.99 7.46 9.34
CA PRO A 147 -3.74 8.10 8.95
C PRO A 147 -2.70 7.03 8.58
N PRO A 148 -1.62 7.40 7.86
CA PRO A 148 -0.49 6.49 7.65
C PRO A 148 0.05 5.98 8.98
N ASP A 149 0.75 4.85 8.96
CA ASP A 149 1.51 4.39 10.13
C ASP A 149 2.42 5.53 10.64
N PRO A 150 2.51 5.76 11.96
CA PRO A 150 3.33 6.86 12.49
C PRO A 150 4.75 6.86 11.96
N ALA A 151 5.41 5.70 11.87
CA ALA A 151 6.78 5.62 11.36
C ALA A 151 6.86 6.08 9.90
N VAL A 152 5.87 5.71 9.08
CA VAL A 152 5.74 6.13 7.68
C VAL A 152 5.49 7.63 7.60
N GLN A 153 4.52 8.14 8.36
CA GLN A 153 4.16 9.56 8.38
C GLN A 153 5.37 10.43 8.76
N HIS A 154 6.08 10.06 9.81
CA HIS A 154 7.28 10.78 10.23
C HIS A 154 8.43 10.63 9.22
N HIS A 155 8.53 9.50 8.52
CA HIS A 155 9.48 9.37 7.40
C HIS A 155 9.18 10.31 6.24
N GLU A 156 7.92 10.44 5.84
CA GLU A 156 7.53 11.38 4.78
C GLU A 156 7.76 12.83 5.20
N TRP A 157 7.38 13.19 6.43
CA TRP A 157 7.62 14.51 7.00
C TRP A 157 9.10 14.89 7.06
N PHE A 158 10.00 13.92 7.28
CA PHE A 158 11.43 14.17 7.30
C PHE A 158 11.97 14.66 5.95
N TYR A 159 11.39 14.20 4.85
CA TYR A 159 11.76 14.63 3.49
C TYR A 159 10.85 15.74 2.94
N SER A 160 9.97 16.30 3.77
CA SER A 160 9.15 17.44 3.38
C SER A 160 10.02 18.69 3.18
N GLY A 161 9.53 19.63 2.37
CA GLY A 161 10.14 20.96 2.26
C GLY A 161 9.82 21.90 3.42
N LYS A 162 9.07 21.43 4.43
CA LYS A 162 8.47 22.23 5.48
C LYS A 162 9.22 22.02 6.80
N PRO A 163 9.93 23.03 7.34
CA PRO A 163 10.74 22.85 8.53
C PRO A 163 10.00 22.28 9.74
N GLU A 164 8.74 22.66 9.93
CA GLU A 164 7.88 22.20 11.02
C GLU A 164 7.52 20.71 10.95
N GLU A 165 7.38 20.14 9.75
CA GLU A 165 7.14 18.71 9.55
C GLU A 165 8.42 17.94 9.84
N VAL A 166 9.58 18.42 9.35
CA VAL A 166 10.88 17.80 9.62
C VAL A 166 11.19 17.77 11.12
N LEU A 167 10.92 18.86 11.85
CA LEU A 167 11.11 18.91 13.32
C LEU A 167 10.26 17.86 14.05
N LYS A 168 8.98 17.70 13.69
CA LYS A 168 8.12 16.64 14.26
C LYS A 168 8.69 15.25 14.01
N SER A 169 9.32 15.01 12.86
CA SER A 169 10.00 13.75 12.57
C SER A 169 11.22 13.55 13.45
N LEU A 170 12.01 14.59 13.72
CA LEU A 170 13.15 14.50 14.64
C LEU A 170 12.70 14.15 16.06
N ASP A 171 11.60 14.75 16.54
CA ASP A 171 11.02 14.45 17.86
C ASP A 171 10.65 12.96 17.96
N TYR A 172 9.96 12.44 16.94
CA TYR A 172 9.62 11.02 16.85
C TYR A 172 10.86 10.14 16.83
N TYR A 173 11.88 10.47 16.04
CA TYR A 173 13.11 9.70 15.95
C TYR A 173 13.91 9.70 17.24
N SER A 174 13.94 10.81 17.97
CA SER A 174 14.55 10.89 19.30
C SER A 174 13.83 9.96 20.28
N GLN A 175 12.50 10.07 20.38
CA GLN A 175 11.68 9.24 21.27
C GLN A 175 11.81 7.74 20.98
N ASN A 176 11.93 7.38 19.69
CA ASN A 176 12.05 5.99 19.24
C ASN A 176 13.50 5.54 19.00
N LYS A 177 14.49 6.34 19.42
CA LYS A 177 15.92 6.03 19.32
C LYS A 177 16.41 5.68 17.90
N VAL A 178 15.85 6.33 16.88
CA VAL A 178 16.21 6.14 15.47
C VAL A 178 17.43 6.99 15.10
N GLN A 179 18.60 6.58 15.62
CA GLN A 179 19.85 7.36 15.54
C GLN A 179 20.24 7.77 14.12
N PHE A 180 20.20 6.85 13.15
CA PHE A 180 20.67 7.14 11.78
C PHE A 180 19.88 8.26 11.09
N MET A 181 18.59 8.44 11.43
CA MET A 181 17.79 9.53 10.86
C MET A 181 18.16 10.89 11.49
N LEU A 182 18.50 10.91 12.77
CA LEU A 182 19.00 12.10 13.44
C LEU A 182 20.38 12.50 12.88
N GLU A 183 21.29 11.54 12.70
CA GLU A 183 22.59 11.77 12.05
C GLU A 183 22.43 12.36 10.64
N LYS A 184 21.46 11.83 9.87
CA LYS A 184 21.16 12.37 8.54
C LYS A 184 20.71 13.83 8.58
N ALA A 185 19.96 14.24 9.62
CA ALA A 185 19.50 15.61 9.76
C ALA A 185 20.59 16.64 10.13
N LEU A 186 21.75 16.21 10.62
CA LEU A 186 22.89 17.11 10.86
C LEU A 186 23.34 17.86 9.60
N ASN A 187 23.15 17.25 8.42
CA ASN A 187 23.51 17.82 7.13
C ASN A 187 22.36 18.61 6.48
N HIS A 188 21.29 18.91 7.22
CA HIS A 188 20.15 19.62 6.67
C HIS A 188 20.48 21.11 6.42
N LYS A 189 19.97 21.68 5.31
CA LYS A 189 20.25 23.08 4.92
C LYS A 189 19.71 24.12 5.91
N ASN A 190 18.64 23.78 6.63
CA ASN A 190 18.08 24.63 7.68
C ASN A 190 18.84 24.39 8.98
N MET A 191 19.51 25.43 9.49
CA MET A 191 20.34 25.37 10.70
C MET A 191 19.54 24.98 11.95
N ALA A 192 18.26 25.33 12.06
CA ALA A 192 17.45 24.95 13.21
C ALA A 192 17.23 23.43 13.28
N ILE A 193 17.06 22.77 12.13
CA ILE A 193 16.92 21.31 12.03
C ILE A 193 18.24 20.63 12.40
N ALA A 194 19.36 21.12 11.86
CA ALA A 194 20.68 20.57 12.18
C ALA A 194 21.02 20.71 13.68
N ALA A 195 20.74 21.88 14.28
CA ALA A 195 20.96 22.11 15.70
C ALA A 195 20.10 21.19 16.57
N LYS A 196 18.81 21.01 16.23
CA LYS A 196 17.90 20.13 16.97
C LYS A 196 18.31 18.66 16.88
N ALA A 197 18.76 18.23 15.70
CA ALA A 197 19.30 16.88 15.52
C ALA A 197 20.54 16.62 16.39
N ASN A 198 21.45 17.61 16.49
CA ASN A 198 22.62 17.51 17.36
C ASN A 198 22.24 17.37 18.83
N GLU A 199 21.33 18.23 19.32
CA GLU A 199 20.80 18.15 20.69
C GLU A 199 20.21 16.76 21.01
N TYR A 200 19.47 16.16 20.07
CA TYR A 200 18.88 14.83 20.26
C TYR A 200 19.89 13.70 20.24
N LEU A 201 20.95 13.80 19.44
CA LEU A 201 22.03 12.82 19.45
C LEU A 201 22.81 12.85 20.76
N ASP A 202 23.16 14.04 21.26
CA ASP A 202 23.87 14.21 22.54
C ASP A 202 23.08 13.56 23.70
N ASN A 203 21.77 13.79 23.74
CA ASN A 203 20.89 13.20 24.76
C ASN A 203 20.76 11.66 24.65
N LEU A 204 20.81 11.11 23.44
CA LEU A 204 20.78 9.66 23.24
C LEU A 204 22.07 9.02 23.77
N THR A 205 23.24 9.60 23.48
CA THR A 205 24.53 9.13 23.99
C THR A 205 24.59 9.16 25.51
N ASP A 206 24.17 10.26 26.14
CA ASP A 206 24.14 10.42 27.61
C ASP A 206 23.24 9.39 28.31
N SER A 207 22.16 8.95 27.66
CA SER A 207 21.24 7.94 28.20
C SER A 207 21.83 6.52 28.17
N THR A 208 22.83 6.27 27.33
CA THR A 208 23.44 4.94 27.15
C THR A 208 24.54 4.68 28.17
N ASP A 209 25.21 5.74 28.64
CA ASP A 209 26.29 5.65 29.63
C ASP A 209 25.80 5.59 31.08
N ARG A 210 24.55 6.01 31.36
CA ARG A 210 23.95 5.94 32.71
C ARG A 210 23.26 4.60 33.02
N GLY A 211 23.27 3.66 32.08
CA GLY A 211 22.64 2.34 32.20
C GLY A 211 23.62 1.17 32.31
N ARG A 212 24.92 1.43 32.53
CA ARG A 212 25.96 0.42 32.77
C ARG A 212 26.44 0.42 34.20
#